data_AF-A0A6I1QN47-F1
#
_entry.id   AF-A0A6I1QN47-F1
#
_cell.length_a   1.000
_cell.length_b   1.000
_cell.length_c   1.000
_cell.angle_alpha   90.00
_cell.angle_beta   90.00
_cell.angle_gamma   90.00
#
_symmetry.space_group_name_H-M   'P 1'
#
loop_
_entity.id
_entity.type
_entity.pdbx_description
1 polymer ?
#
loop_
_entity_poly.entity_id
_entity_poly.type
_entity_poly.pdbx_seq_one_letter_code
_entity_poly.pdbx_strand_id
1 'polypeptide(L)'
;MFKNKHFIVALIVAPILAVITYFGIDMAVSEKPHAAKQGESYKLISKSNCRYTSGLCDFENGEFKIQFRSEKLTENTLDLTLKAKFPLQGIKVSLDENGDTKPINMTATSADKRNWAVSLPASNLDTKQLRVVAQADNTYYFGETDTTFVVYETLFTEDK
;
A
#
# COMPACT_ATOMS: atom_id res chain seq x y z
N MET A 1 -15.56 11.12 48.59
CA MET A 1 -15.62 11.67 47.21
C MET A 1 -16.92 11.35 46.46
N PHE A 2 -17.54 10.17 46.61
CA PHE A 2 -18.78 9.79 45.89
C PHE A 2 -20.11 10.21 46.55
N LYS A 3 -20.25 11.48 46.97
CA LYS A 3 -21.53 12.00 47.50
C LYS A 3 -22.10 13.17 46.69
N ASN A 4 -21.28 13.80 45.84
CA ASN A 4 -21.71 14.92 45.01
C ASN A 4 -22.41 14.39 43.75
N LYS A 5 -23.70 14.68 43.62
CA LYS A 5 -24.53 14.26 42.48
C LYS A 5 -23.96 14.73 41.14
N HIS A 6 -23.40 15.94 41.07
CA HIS A 6 -22.78 16.45 39.85
C HIS A 6 -21.54 15.63 39.45
N PHE A 7 -20.74 15.18 40.42
CA PHE A 7 -19.56 14.37 40.16
C PHE A 7 -19.92 12.97 39.65
N ILE A 8 -20.94 12.34 40.25
CA ILE A 8 -21.44 11.02 39.82
C ILE A 8 -22.00 11.10 38.40
N VAL A 9 -22.81 12.14 38.11
CA VAL A 9 -23.36 12.36 36.76
C VAL A 9 -22.24 12.59 35.75
N ALA A 10 -21.25 13.44 36.07
CA ALA A 10 -20.13 13.71 35.18
C ALA A 10 -19.32 12.44 34.86
N LEU A 11 -19.08 11.58 35.85
CA LEU A 11 -18.32 10.33 35.68
C LEU A 11 -19.02 9.34 34.72
N ILE A 12 -20.35 9.40 34.62
CA ILE A 12 -21.14 8.52 33.74
C ILE A 12 -21.34 9.17 32.37
N VAL A 13 -21.75 10.44 32.35
CA VAL A 13 -22.16 11.14 31.13
C VAL A 13 -20.96 11.50 30.25
N ALA A 14 -19.84 11.93 30.84
CA ALA A 14 -18.65 12.33 30.08
C ALA A 14 -18.06 11.21 29.20
N PRO A 15 -17.84 9.97 29.68
CA PRO A 15 -17.32 8.90 28.82
C PRO A 15 -18.33 8.48 27.75
N ILE A 16 -19.64 8.50 28.04
CA ILE A 16 -20.67 8.20 27.04
C ILE A 16 -20.63 9.23 25.92
N LEU A 17 -20.60 10.53 26.27
CA LEU A 17 -20.45 11.59 25.28
C LEU A 17 -19.17 11.42 24.49
N ALA A 18 -18.03 11.17 25.13
CA ALA A 18 -16.74 11.00 24.44
C ALA A 18 -16.79 9.92 23.34
N VAL A 19 -17.42 8.78 23.62
CA VAL A 19 -17.60 7.71 22.62
C VAL A 19 -18.52 8.18 21.49
N ILE A 20 -19.64 8.83 21.82
CA ILE A 20 -20.57 9.36 20.81
C ILE A 20 -19.88 10.41 19.92
N THR A 21 -19.10 11.33 20.49
CA THR A 21 -18.39 12.33 19.69
C THR A 21 -17.33 11.71 18.82
N TYR A 22 -16.60 10.70 19.32
CA TYR A 22 -15.60 10.00 18.52
C TYR A 22 -16.21 9.41 17.24
N PHE A 23 -17.27 8.61 17.38
CA PHE A 23 -17.96 8.03 16.22
C PHE A 23 -18.73 9.07 15.39
N GLY A 24 -19.29 10.10 16.04
CA GLY A 24 -20.02 11.17 15.37
C GLY A 24 -19.13 12.03 14.48
N ILE A 25 -17.93 12.37 14.96
CA ILE A 25 -16.92 13.09 14.17
C ILE A 25 -16.42 12.19 13.04
N ASP A 26 -16.12 10.93 13.33
CA ASP A 26 -15.68 9.97 12.31
C ASP A 26 -16.71 9.84 11.18
N MET A 27 -18.00 9.72 11.51
CA MET A 27 -19.08 9.66 10.52
C MET A 27 -19.30 10.99 9.77
N ALA A 28 -19.12 12.13 10.44
CA ALA A 28 -19.32 13.45 9.84
C ALA A 28 -18.17 13.87 8.89
N VAL A 29 -16.95 13.40 9.16
CA VAL A 29 -15.73 13.83 8.45
C VAL A 29 -15.18 12.74 7.53
N SER A 30 -15.51 11.46 7.75
CA SER A 30 -15.03 10.39 6.87
C SER A 30 -15.44 10.60 5.44
N GLU A 31 -14.46 10.50 4.54
CA GLU A 31 -14.73 10.43 3.11
C GLU A 31 -15.59 9.19 2.80
N LYS A 32 -16.63 9.39 1.98
CA LYS A 32 -17.47 8.28 1.54
C LYS A 32 -16.68 7.45 0.53
N PRO A 33 -16.70 6.11 0.64
CA PRO A 33 -16.12 5.26 -0.38
C PRO A 33 -16.83 5.53 -1.71
N HIS A 34 -16.09 6.07 -2.68
CA HIS A 34 -16.59 6.29 -4.03
C HIS A 34 -16.07 5.18 -4.94
N ALA A 35 -16.97 4.64 -5.77
CA ALA A 35 -16.55 3.77 -6.85
C ALA A 35 -15.64 4.56 -7.80
N ALA A 36 -14.59 3.89 -8.29
CA ALA A 36 -13.69 4.48 -9.25
C ALA A 36 -14.45 4.82 -10.54
N LYS A 37 -14.24 6.04 -11.04
CA LYS A 37 -14.81 6.53 -12.29
C LYS A 37 -13.79 6.37 -13.40
N GLN A 38 -14.26 5.93 -14.57
CA GLN A 38 -13.41 5.79 -15.75
C GLN A 38 -12.75 7.12 -16.13
N GLY A 39 -11.46 7.08 -16.45
CA GLY A 39 -10.67 8.25 -16.83
C GLY A 39 -10.06 9.03 -15.65
N GLU A 40 -10.44 8.75 -14.41
CA GLU A 40 -9.87 9.39 -13.22
C GLU A 40 -8.61 8.68 -12.71
N SER A 41 -7.95 9.29 -11.72
CA SER A 41 -6.76 8.74 -11.06
C SER A 41 -6.93 8.65 -9.55
N TYR A 42 -6.53 7.53 -8.95
CA TYR A 42 -6.72 7.25 -7.53
C TYR A 42 -5.40 6.85 -6.85
N LYS A 43 -5.12 7.45 -5.68
CA LYS A 43 -3.93 7.11 -4.88
C LYS A 43 -4.13 5.79 -4.15
N LEU A 44 -3.17 4.88 -4.26
CA LEU A 44 -3.06 3.65 -3.50
C LEU A 44 -2.32 3.92 -2.20
N ILE A 45 -2.81 3.32 -1.12
CA ILE A 45 -2.19 3.38 0.20
C ILE A 45 -1.31 2.15 0.38
N SER A 46 0.00 2.36 0.57
CA SER A 46 0.93 1.31 0.98
C SER A 46 0.62 0.85 2.40
N LYS A 47 0.48 -0.46 2.61
CA LYS A 47 0.17 -1.04 3.92
C LYS A 47 1.44 -1.21 4.77
N SER A 48 1.25 -1.64 6.02
CA SER A 48 2.34 -1.72 7.00
C SER A 48 3.45 -2.70 6.60
N ASN A 49 3.14 -3.78 5.88
CA ASN A 49 4.15 -4.74 5.42
C ASN A 49 5.16 -4.15 4.43
N CYS A 50 4.86 -3.02 3.79
CA CYS A 50 5.81 -2.30 2.93
C CYS A 50 6.94 -1.63 3.74
N ARG A 51 6.73 -1.37 5.04
CA ARG A 51 7.68 -0.64 5.90
C ARG A 51 8.72 -1.52 6.57
N TYR A 52 8.62 -2.84 6.41
CA TYR A 52 9.48 -3.83 7.07
C TYR A 52 10.06 -4.80 6.04
N THR A 53 11.10 -5.54 6.40
CA THR A 53 11.79 -6.55 5.57
C THR A 53 10.97 -7.82 5.34
N SER A 54 9.77 -7.64 4.81
CA SER A 54 8.71 -8.66 4.74
C SER A 54 8.72 -9.48 3.45
N GLY A 55 9.47 -9.07 2.43
CA GLY A 55 9.40 -9.64 1.07
C GLY A 55 8.11 -9.31 0.32
N LEU A 56 7.15 -8.61 0.94
CA LEU A 56 5.80 -8.36 0.43
C LEU A 56 5.36 -6.92 0.69
N CYS A 57 4.71 -6.29 -0.28
CA CYS A 57 4.12 -4.97 -0.07
C CYS A 57 2.73 -4.89 -0.66
N ASP A 58 1.74 -4.62 0.18
CA ASP A 58 0.36 -4.43 -0.25
C ASP A 58 0.05 -2.95 -0.50
N PHE A 59 -0.63 -2.69 -1.61
CA PHE A 59 -1.21 -1.39 -1.96
C PHE A 59 -2.71 -1.53 -2.10
N GLU A 60 -3.46 -0.65 -1.47
CA GLU A 60 -4.93 -0.72 -1.43
C GLU A 60 -5.58 0.64 -1.67
N ASN A 61 -6.67 0.65 -2.43
CA ASN A 61 -7.67 1.71 -2.44
C ASN A 61 -9.06 1.05 -2.50
N GLY A 62 -9.75 1.02 -1.35
CA GLY A 62 -10.99 0.27 -1.18
C GLY A 62 -10.83 -1.20 -1.57
N GLU A 63 -11.63 -1.64 -2.54
CA GLU A 63 -11.59 -3.01 -3.04
C GLU A 63 -10.46 -3.29 -4.05
N PHE A 64 -9.84 -2.24 -4.61
CA PHE A 64 -8.71 -2.38 -5.53
C PHE A 64 -7.43 -2.67 -4.75
N LYS A 65 -6.85 -3.84 -4.98
CA LYS A 65 -5.68 -4.34 -4.25
C LYS A 65 -4.64 -4.90 -5.21
N ILE A 66 -3.39 -4.50 -5.01
CA ILE A 66 -2.22 -5.09 -5.65
C ILE A 66 -1.19 -5.43 -4.57
N GLN A 67 -0.52 -6.56 -4.74
CA GLN A 67 0.54 -7.03 -3.85
C GLN A 67 1.81 -7.22 -4.66
N PHE A 68 2.88 -6.55 -4.26
CA PHE A 68 4.22 -6.82 -4.75
C PHE A 68 4.89 -7.89 -3.90
N ARG A 69 5.71 -8.70 -4.56
CA ARG A 69 6.62 -9.65 -3.92
C ARG A 69 8.01 -9.48 -4.50
N SER A 70 9.01 -9.45 -3.61
CA SER A 70 10.41 -9.57 -3.98
C SER A 70 10.74 -11.02 -4.23
N GLU A 71 11.02 -11.39 -5.48
CA GLU A 71 11.39 -12.77 -5.82
C GLU A 71 12.89 -12.99 -5.67
N LYS A 72 13.68 -12.01 -6.10
CA LYS A 72 15.13 -12.07 -6.04
C LYS A 72 15.73 -10.67 -5.97
N LEU A 73 16.65 -10.49 -5.04
CA LEU A 73 17.46 -9.29 -4.93
C LEU A 73 18.94 -9.69 -5.06
N THR A 74 19.64 -9.01 -5.96
CA THR A 74 21.10 -9.08 -6.12
C THR A 74 21.68 -7.67 -6.02
N GLU A 75 23.00 -7.53 -6.07
CA GLU A 75 23.67 -6.22 -6.07
C GLU A 75 23.20 -5.31 -7.21
N ASN A 76 22.81 -5.88 -8.35
CA ASN A 76 22.49 -5.12 -9.57
C ASN A 76 21.02 -5.21 -10.00
N THR A 77 20.31 -6.26 -9.59
CA THR A 77 18.95 -6.53 -10.08
C THR A 77 17.98 -6.86 -8.95
N LEU A 78 16.77 -6.32 -9.08
CA LEU A 78 15.61 -6.64 -8.25
C LEU A 78 14.51 -7.20 -9.15
N ASP A 79 14.18 -8.47 -8.96
CA ASP A 79 13.07 -9.13 -9.63
C ASP A 79 11.82 -9.01 -8.75
N LEU A 80 10.81 -8.33 -9.27
CA LEU A 80 9.51 -8.16 -8.60
C LEU A 80 8.42 -8.88 -9.36
N THR A 81 7.55 -9.55 -8.63
CA THR A 81 6.24 -9.95 -9.13
C THR A 81 5.15 -9.11 -8.49
N LEU A 82 4.02 -9.02 -9.19
CA LEU A 82 2.82 -8.38 -8.70
C LEU A 82 1.62 -9.28 -8.93
N LYS A 83 0.77 -9.37 -7.92
CA LYS A 83 -0.56 -9.97 -7.98
C LYS A 83 -1.63 -8.91 -7.75
N ALA A 84 -2.55 -8.78 -8.70
CA ALA A 84 -3.69 -7.88 -8.62
C ALA A 84 -4.97 -8.65 -8.33
N LYS A 85 -5.88 -8.04 -7.55
CA LYS A 85 -7.23 -8.59 -7.33
C LYS A 85 -8.09 -8.53 -8.59
N PHE A 86 -7.88 -7.52 -9.44
CA PHE A 86 -8.60 -7.33 -10.71
C PHE A 86 -7.64 -7.43 -11.91
N PRO A 87 -8.11 -7.85 -13.10
CA PRO A 87 -7.31 -7.81 -14.33
C PRO A 87 -6.83 -6.39 -14.63
N LEU A 88 -5.54 -6.25 -14.93
CA LEU A 88 -4.95 -4.97 -15.31
C LEU A 88 -4.85 -4.86 -16.83
N GLN A 89 -4.99 -3.63 -17.35
CA GLN A 89 -4.69 -3.30 -18.75
C GLN A 89 -3.18 -3.12 -18.95
N GLY A 90 -2.52 -2.57 -17.93
CA GLY A 90 -1.08 -2.39 -17.89
C GLY A 90 -0.63 -1.89 -16.53
N ILE A 91 0.66 -2.01 -16.26
CA ILE A 91 1.28 -1.51 -15.04
C ILE A 91 2.72 -1.09 -15.33
N LYS A 92 3.12 0.02 -14.71
CA LYS A 92 4.47 0.56 -14.77
C LYS A 92 5.01 0.79 -13.38
N VAL A 93 6.32 0.62 -13.24
CA VAL A 93 7.03 0.85 -11.98
C VAL A 93 8.35 1.58 -12.21
N SER A 94 8.80 2.32 -11.21
CA SER A 94 10.15 2.91 -11.18
C SER A 94 10.72 2.81 -9.76
N LEU A 95 12.03 2.63 -9.67
CA LEU A 95 12.79 2.83 -8.43
C LEU A 95 13.47 4.18 -8.52
N ASP A 96 12.98 5.13 -7.74
CA ASP A 96 13.27 6.54 -7.95
C ASP A 96 13.53 7.26 -6.63
N GLU A 97 14.49 8.18 -6.63
CA GLU A 97 14.82 9.02 -5.48
C GLU A 97 14.19 10.41 -5.62
N ASN A 98 14.31 11.04 -6.80
CA ASN A 98 14.04 12.48 -6.99
C ASN A 98 13.00 12.83 -8.07
N GLY A 99 12.44 11.87 -8.80
CA GLY A 99 11.42 12.09 -9.83
C GLY A 99 11.87 11.85 -11.26
N ASP A 100 13.16 11.59 -11.49
CA ASP A 100 13.76 11.60 -12.83
C ASP A 100 13.86 10.22 -13.48
N THR A 101 13.56 9.16 -12.73
CA THR A 101 13.67 7.79 -13.25
C THR A 101 12.49 7.45 -14.16
N LYS A 102 12.79 7.07 -15.40
CA LYS A 102 11.76 6.63 -16.35
C LYS A 102 11.09 5.33 -15.88
N PRO A 103 9.75 5.24 -15.90
CA PRO A 103 9.04 4.04 -15.48
C PRO A 103 9.18 2.93 -16.52
N ILE A 104 9.32 1.70 -16.02
CA ILE A 104 9.45 0.46 -16.79
C ILE A 104 8.11 -0.26 -16.77
N ASN A 105 7.67 -0.76 -17.93
CA ASN A 105 6.46 -1.58 -18.02
C ASN A 105 6.72 -2.96 -17.40
N MET A 106 5.80 -3.45 -16.57
CA MET A 106 5.82 -4.87 -16.21
C MET A 106 5.20 -5.72 -17.33
N THR A 107 5.52 -7.01 -17.35
CA THR A 107 4.98 -7.98 -18.30
C THR A 107 3.99 -8.89 -17.61
N ALA A 108 2.82 -9.11 -18.21
CA ALA A 108 1.84 -10.05 -17.68
C ALA A 108 2.36 -11.48 -17.76
N THR A 109 2.29 -12.21 -16.65
CA THR A 109 2.70 -13.63 -16.56
C THR A 109 1.51 -14.59 -16.58
N SER A 110 0.28 -14.06 -16.52
CA SER A 110 -0.95 -14.84 -16.57
C SER A 110 -1.94 -14.31 -17.62
N ALA A 111 -2.71 -15.22 -18.23
CA ALA A 111 -3.69 -14.89 -19.27
C ALA A 111 -4.86 -14.02 -18.75
N ASP A 112 -5.19 -14.14 -17.46
CA ASP A 112 -6.21 -13.33 -16.79
C ASP A 112 -5.73 -11.91 -16.43
N LYS A 113 -4.48 -11.56 -16.77
CA LYS A 113 -3.83 -10.27 -16.53
C LYS A 113 -3.81 -9.83 -15.07
N ARG A 114 -3.77 -10.79 -14.15
CA ARG A 114 -3.68 -10.53 -12.70
C ARG A 114 -2.27 -10.68 -12.14
N ASN A 115 -1.39 -11.40 -12.83
CA ASN A 115 0.00 -11.57 -12.41
C ASN A 115 0.94 -10.90 -13.39
N TRP A 116 1.94 -10.21 -12.85
CA TRP A 116 2.88 -9.40 -13.60
C TRP A 116 4.29 -9.56 -13.03
N ALA A 117 5.31 -9.38 -13.86
CA ALA A 117 6.71 -9.47 -13.45
C ALA A 117 7.57 -8.39 -14.12
N VAL A 118 8.65 -7.99 -13.45
CA VAL A 118 9.62 -7.01 -13.93
C VAL A 118 10.96 -7.23 -13.24
N SER A 119 12.05 -6.92 -13.95
CA SER A 119 13.40 -6.84 -13.38
C SER A 119 13.85 -5.38 -13.43
N LEU A 120 14.30 -4.85 -12.29
CA LEU A 120 14.66 -3.45 -12.10
C LEU A 120 16.12 -3.34 -11.66
N PRO A 121 16.85 -2.26 -12.02
CA PRO A 121 18.17 -2.00 -11.48
C PRO A 121 18.12 -1.75 -9.96
N ALA A 122 18.90 -2.50 -9.18
CA ALA A 122 18.86 -2.50 -7.70
C ALA A 122 19.91 -1.58 -7.03
N SER A 123 20.49 -0.62 -7.76
CA SER A 123 21.47 0.29 -7.16
C SER A 123 20.83 1.24 -6.14
N ASN A 124 21.45 1.42 -4.97
CA ASN A 124 21.08 2.38 -3.92
C ASN A 124 19.60 2.30 -3.50
N LEU A 125 19.08 1.09 -3.30
CA LEU A 125 17.66 0.88 -2.93
C LEU A 125 17.27 1.62 -1.64
N ASP A 126 18.17 1.72 -0.67
CA ASP A 126 17.98 2.42 0.61
C ASP A 126 17.58 3.89 0.48
N THR A 127 17.91 4.52 -0.65
CA THR A 127 17.57 5.92 -0.96
C THR A 127 16.36 6.05 -1.90
N LYS A 128 15.87 4.94 -2.46
CA LYS A 128 14.85 4.94 -3.51
C LYS A 128 13.48 4.53 -2.99
N GLN A 129 12.47 5.02 -3.69
CA GLN A 129 11.08 4.61 -3.52
C GLN A 129 10.61 3.83 -4.74
N LEU A 130 9.84 2.78 -4.49
CA LEU A 130 9.06 2.11 -5.52
C LEU A 130 7.82 2.97 -5.81
N ARG A 131 7.75 3.50 -7.03
CA ARG A 131 6.55 4.18 -7.55
C ARG A 131 5.86 3.25 -8.54
N VAL A 132 4.53 3.20 -8.45
CA VAL A 132 3.69 2.32 -9.28
C VAL A 132 2.56 3.11 -9.90
N VAL A 133 2.24 2.79 -11.17
CA VAL A 133 0.99 3.18 -11.82
C VAL A 133 0.39 1.94 -12.48
N ALA A 134 -0.79 1.52 -12.02
CA ALA A 134 -1.58 0.45 -12.60
C ALA A 134 -2.80 1.03 -13.32
N GLN A 135 -3.19 0.41 -14.43
CA GLN A 135 -4.39 0.77 -15.17
C GLN A 135 -5.40 -0.39 -15.13
N ALA A 136 -6.62 -0.11 -14.72
CA ALA A 136 -7.73 -1.05 -14.76
C ALA A 136 -9.02 -0.29 -15.13
N ASP A 137 -9.82 -0.87 -16.02
CA ASP A 137 -11.06 -0.25 -16.54
C ASP A 137 -10.89 1.23 -16.92
N ASN A 138 -9.85 1.54 -17.70
CA ASN A 138 -9.49 2.89 -18.14
C ASN A 138 -9.29 3.91 -17.01
N THR A 139 -9.04 3.43 -15.79
CA THR A 139 -8.77 4.22 -14.59
C THR A 139 -7.34 3.97 -14.14
N TYR A 140 -6.67 5.01 -13.66
CA TYR A 140 -5.30 4.90 -13.15
C TYR A 140 -5.26 4.82 -11.63
N TYR A 141 -4.41 3.94 -11.12
CA TYR A 141 -4.15 3.76 -9.70
C TYR A 141 -2.66 3.94 -9.48
N PHE A 142 -2.26 4.91 -8.66
CA PHE A 142 -0.85 5.25 -8.45
C PHE A 142 -0.48 5.19 -6.98
N GLY A 143 0.74 4.79 -6.67
CA GLY A 143 1.21 4.68 -5.29
C GLY A 143 2.72 4.76 -5.20
N GLU A 144 3.21 4.99 -3.99
CA GLU A 144 4.62 5.04 -3.68
C GLU A 144 4.89 4.38 -2.33
N THR A 145 6.05 3.78 -2.18
CA THR A 145 6.52 3.22 -0.91
C THR A 145 8.04 3.11 -0.90
N ASP A 146 8.64 3.09 0.29
CA ASP A 146 10.06 2.82 0.46
C ASP A 146 10.37 1.35 0.11
N THR A 147 11.61 1.04 -0.29
CA THR A 147 11.95 -0.31 -0.74
C THR A 147 12.34 -1.27 0.37
N THR A 148 12.15 -0.93 1.65
CA THR A 148 12.55 -1.80 2.79
C THR A 148 12.02 -3.23 2.66
N PHE A 149 10.82 -3.41 2.11
CA PHE A 149 10.20 -4.73 1.93
C PHE A 149 10.91 -5.65 0.93
N VAL A 150 11.79 -5.13 0.07
CA VAL A 150 12.44 -5.94 -0.98
C VAL A 150 13.44 -6.94 -0.40
N VAL A 151 13.94 -6.64 0.81
CA VAL A 151 14.76 -7.57 1.59
C VAL A 151 13.80 -8.47 2.37
N TYR A 152 14.00 -9.78 2.26
CA TYR A 152 13.28 -10.76 3.06
C TYR A 152 14.23 -11.31 4.13
N GLU A 153 14.07 -10.81 5.36
CA GLU A 153 14.79 -11.32 6.54
C GLU A 153 13.83 -12.15 7.38
N THR A 154 14.02 -13.47 7.40
CA THR A 154 13.39 -14.31 8.41
C THR A 154 14.24 -14.33 9.66
N LEU A 155 13.62 -14.21 10.84
CA LEU A 155 14.26 -14.45 12.15
C LEU A 155 14.87 -15.86 12.29
N PHE A 156 14.60 -16.74 11.32
CA PHE A 156 15.22 -18.05 11.17
C PHE A 156 16.31 -17.95 10.10
N THR A 157 17.48 -17.45 10.48
CA THR A 157 18.69 -17.72 9.71
C THR A 157 19.07 -19.16 10.02
N GLU A 158 18.79 -20.09 9.13
CA GLU A 158 19.39 -21.42 9.21
C GLU A 158 20.88 -21.23 8.87
N ASP A 159 21.71 -21.21 9.91
CA ASP A 159 23.16 -21.31 9.77
C ASP A 159 23.47 -22.53 8.89
N LYS A 160 24.05 -22.30 7.71
CA LYS A 160 24.62 -23.34 6.86
C LYS A 160 26.13 -23.32 6.94
#